data_AF-A0A355FXA7-F1
#
_entry.id   AF-A0A355FXA7-F1
#
_cell.length_a   1.000
_cell.length_b   1.000
_cell.length_c   1.000
_cell.angle_alpha   90.00
_cell.angle_beta   90.00
_cell.angle_gamma   90.00
#
_symmetry.space_group_name_H-M   'P 1'
#
loop_
_entity.id
_entity.type
_entity.pdbx_description
1 polymer ?
#
loop_
_entity_poly.entity_id
_entity_poly.type
_entity_poly.pdbx_seq_one_letter_code
_entity_poly.pdbx_strand_id
1 'polypeptide(L)'
;MFTLPLDSVLLVGVTLIDTVTLETFALTDVGLDIICNNLESSPNPCTLIAGDQYCASLEGTPTNGGVYQMTLEVEAWVTVFGVGVAQPYLFAGYILDIVGESSGNSTLEEEAELWSVFPNPADESVMIQGLTSNARIQAFDIAGKELTLPINNFSSSNVSINTRGWSNGLYFLVVSTDSGVNTRRILIRH
;
A
#
# COMPACT_ATOMS: atom_id res chain seq x y z
N MET A 1 12.22 30.02 -6.06
CA MET A 1 11.18 29.14 -6.66
C MET A 1 9.86 29.73 -6.24
N PHE A 2 9.01 30.16 -7.19
CA PHE A 2 7.72 30.77 -6.90
C PHE A 2 6.68 29.65 -6.80
N THR A 3 6.01 29.54 -5.66
CA THR A 3 4.98 28.53 -5.42
C THR A 3 3.62 29.15 -5.73
N LEU A 4 2.89 28.56 -6.66
CA LEU A 4 1.51 28.92 -6.94
C LEU A 4 0.59 28.09 -6.04
N PRO A 5 -0.50 28.67 -5.50
CA PRO A 5 -1.54 27.88 -4.88
C PRO A 5 -2.15 26.95 -5.93
N LEU A 6 -2.34 25.69 -5.55
CA LEU A 6 -3.10 24.74 -6.34
C LEU A 6 -4.58 25.12 -6.26
N ASP A 7 -5.27 25.15 -7.40
CA ASP A 7 -6.71 25.39 -7.45
C ASP A 7 -7.46 24.06 -7.41
N SER A 8 -7.07 23.13 -8.27
CA SER A 8 -7.65 21.78 -8.32
C SER A 8 -6.72 20.77 -8.98
N VAL A 9 -7.05 19.49 -8.83
CA VAL A 9 -6.44 18.38 -9.53
C VAL A 9 -7.54 17.65 -10.29
N LEU A 10 -7.35 17.47 -11.60
CA LEU A 10 -8.20 16.64 -12.43
C LEU A 10 -7.50 15.30 -12.66
N LEU A 11 -8.08 14.20 -12.19
CA LEU A 11 -7.62 12.86 -12.56
C LEU A 11 -8.03 12.58 -14.01
N VAL A 12 -7.04 12.41 -14.89
CA VAL A 12 -7.25 12.21 -16.34
C VAL A 12 -7.02 10.76 -16.78
N GLY A 13 -6.27 9.99 -16.00
CA GLY A 13 -5.96 8.61 -16.35
C GLY A 13 -5.33 7.81 -15.22
N VAL A 14 -5.32 6.49 -15.39
CA VAL A 14 -4.58 5.55 -14.57
C VAL A 14 -3.88 4.57 -15.49
N THR A 15 -2.58 4.38 -15.23
CA THR A 15 -1.75 3.44 -15.98
C THR A 15 -1.19 2.40 -15.03
N LEU A 16 -1.26 1.14 -15.45
CA LEU A 16 -0.67 0.00 -14.77
C LEU A 16 0.53 -0.48 -15.57
N ILE A 17 1.64 -0.78 -14.89
CA ILE A 17 2.79 -1.45 -15.49
C ILE A 17 3.01 -2.75 -14.72
N ASP A 18 2.92 -3.88 -15.41
CA ASP A 18 3.19 -5.19 -14.81
C ASP A 18 4.65 -5.25 -14.34
N THR A 19 4.87 -5.65 -13.09
CA THR A 19 6.22 -5.67 -12.48
C THR A 19 7.13 -6.77 -13.00
N VAL A 20 6.57 -7.77 -13.69
CA VAL A 20 7.27 -8.92 -14.27
C VAL A 20 7.49 -8.73 -15.77
N THR A 21 6.43 -8.45 -16.52
CA THR A 21 6.51 -8.33 -18.00
C THR A 21 6.90 -6.94 -18.46
N LEU A 22 6.76 -5.92 -17.60
CA LEU A 22 6.91 -4.50 -17.92
C LEU A 22 5.91 -3.98 -18.97
N GLU A 23 4.87 -4.77 -19.28
CA GLU A 23 3.81 -4.36 -20.18
C GLU A 23 2.88 -3.33 -19.50
N THR A 24 2.31 -2.46 -20.32
CA THR A 24 1.43 -1.39 -19.87
C THR A 24 -0.03 -1.75 -20.10
N PHE A 25 -0.86 -1.54 -19.09
CA PHE A 25 -2.29 -1.84 -19.07
C PHE A 25 -3.09 -0.64 -18.56
N ALA A 26 -4.34 -0.53 -19.01
CA ALA A 26 -5.35 0.29 -18.35
C ALA A 26 -6.02 -0.50 -17.22
N LEU A 27 -6.70 0.20 -16.30
CA LEU A 27 -7.54 -0.47 -15.27
C LEU A 27 -8.56 -1.41 -15.90
N THR A 28 -9.15 -1.02 -17.04
CA THR A 28 -10.18 -1.82 -17.73
C THR A 28 -9.64 -3.13 -18.28
N ASP A 29 -8.34 -3.21 -18.60
CA ASP A 29 -7.71 -4.44 -19.09
C ASP A 29 -7.60 -5.52 -17.99
N VAL A 30 -7.61 -5.08 -16.72
CA VAL A 30 -7.63 -5.96 -15.55
C VAL A 30 -9.03 -6.05 -14.91
N GLY A 31 -10.07 -5.55 -15.58
CA GLY A 31 -11.46 -5.64 -15.11
C GLY A 31 -11.83 -4.65 -14.01
N LEU A 32 -11.01 -3.62 -13.81
CA LEU A 32 -11.24 -2.56 -12.83
C LEU A 32 -11.54 -1.22 -13.52
N ASP A 33 -12.16 -0.33 -12.79
CA ASP A 33 -12.38 1.07 -13.16
C ASP A 33 -12.15 1.97 -11.93
N ILE A 34 -11.95 3.26 -12.16
CA ILE A 34 -11.80 4.26 -11.09
C ILE A 34 -13.01 5.19 -11.04
N ILE A 35 -13.71 5.17 -9.91
CA ILE A 35 -14.90 5.98 -9.67
C ILE A 35 -14.53 7.10 -8.70
N CYS A 36 -14.50 8.33 -9.21
CA CYS A 36 -14.24 9.50 -8.39
C CYS A 36 -15.52 10.01 -7.71
N ASN A 37 -15.38 10.57 -6.52
CA ASN A 37 -16.43 11.30 -5.84
C ASN A 37 -15.85 12.58 -5.22
N ASN A 38 -16.19 13.72 -5.82
CA ASN A 38 -15.81 15.05 -5.36
C ASN A 38 -16.90 15.75 -4.53
N LEU A 39 -17.89 15.02 -4.02
CA LEU A 39 -19.00 15.56 -3.23
C LEU A 39 -19.76 16.68 -3.96
N GLU A 40 -19.91 16.56 -5.29
CA GLU A 40 -20.58 17.54 -6.16
C GLU A 40 -19.90 18.92 -6.18
N SER A 41 -18.65 19.03 -5.69
CA SER A 41 -17.89 20.28 -5.69
C SER A 41 -17.53 20.78 -7.10
N SER A 42 -17.54 19.90 -8.10
CA SER A 42 -17.32 20.22 -9.51
C SER A 42 -18.18 19.33 -10.42
N PRO A 43 -18.61 19.81 -11.61
CA PRO A 43 -19.40 19.01 -12.55
C PRO A 43 -18.72 17.71 -13.02
N ASN A 44 -17.39 17.70 -13.08
CA ASN A 44 -16.63 16.48 -13.33
C ASN A 44 -16.28 15.84 -11.97
N PRO A 45 -16.74 14.61 -11.68
CA PRO A 45 -16.52 13.96 -10.38
C PRO A 45 -15.04 13.69 -10.07
N CYS A 46 -14.17 13.67 -11.10
CA CYS A 46 -12.72 13.51 -10.95
C CYS A 46 -11.95 14.84 -10.85
N THR A 47 -12.64 15.98 -10.81
CA THR A 47 -12.05 17.27 -10.44
C THR A 47 -12.11 17.44 -8.93
N LEU A 48 -10.93 17.48 -8.29
CA LEU A 48 -10.72 17.57 -6.85
C LEU A 48 -10.22 18.97 -6.49
N ILE A 49 -11.03 19.76 -5.78
CA ILE A 49 -10.67 21.14 -5.40
C ILE A 49 -9.60 21.14 -4.29
N ALA A 50 -8.60 22.01 -4.39
CA ALA A 50 -7.56 22.08 -3.38
C ALA A 50 -8.11 22.54 -2.02
N GLY A 51 -7.57 21.97 -0.94
CA GLY A 51 -7.92 22.34 0.44
C GLY A 51 -8.93 21.41 1.11
N ASP A 52 -9.65 20.60 0.32
CA ASP A 52 -10.61 19.60 0.81
C ASP A 52 -10.12 18.17 0.58
N GLN A 53 -10.78 17.20 1.21
CA GLN A 53 -10.53 15.77 1.02
C GLN A 53 -11.65 15.13 0.21
N TYR A 54 -11.27 14.36 -0.81
CA TYR A 54 -12.18 13.61 -1.67
C TYR A 54 -11.74 12.15 -1.78
N CYS A 55 -12.58 11.33 -2.42
CA CYS A 55 -12.33 9.89 -2.57
C CYS A 55 -12.36 9.49 -4.04
N ALA A 56 -11.57 8.47 -4.36
CA ALA A 56 -11.74 7.66 -5.56
C ALA A 56 -11.75 6.18 -5.13
N SER A 57 -12.69 5.40 -5.64
CA SER A 57 -12.76 3.95 -5.46
C SER A 57 -12.29 3.24 -6.72
N LEU A 58 -11.52 2.16 -6.54
CA LEU A 58 -11.34 1.17 -7.60
C LEU A 58 -12.50 0.18 -7.50
N GLU A 59 -13.25 0.02 -8.59
CA GLU A 59 -14.45 -0.81 -8.64
C GLU A 59 -14.39 -1.77 -9.83
N GLY A 60 -15.11 -2.89 -9.74
CA GLY A 60 -15.16 -3.90 -10.80
C GLY A 60 -14.88 -5.30 -10.29
N THR A 61 -14.71 -6.24 -11.23
CA THR A 61 -14.36 -7.62 -10.95
C THR A 61 -13.04 -7.91 -11.65
N PRO A 62 -11.94 -8.12 -10.90
CA PRO A 62 -10.65 -8.36 -11.53
C PRO A 62 -10.66 -9.58 -12.44
N THR A 63 -10.11 -9.44 -13.64
CA THR A 63 -10.07 -10.51 -14.66
C THR A 63 -8.71 -11.17 -14.77
N ASN A 64 -7.64 -10.46 -14.42
CA ASN A 64 -6.26 -10.92 -14.51
C ASN A 64 -5.54 -10.64 -13.18
N GLY A 65 -5.04 -11.69 -12.53
CA GLY A 65 -4.18 -11.55 -11.37
C GLY A 65 -2.79 -11.02 -11.76
N GLY A 66 -2.13 -10.30 -10.86
CA GLY A 66 -0.80 -9.75 -11.09
C GLY A 66 -0.45 -8.60 -10.16
N VAL A 67 0.85 -8.25 -10.14
CA VAL A 67 1.37 -7.13 -9.35
C VAL A 67 1.78 -6.01 -10.31
N TYR A 68 1.12 -4.87 -10.19
CA TYR A 68 1.26 -3.72 -11.09
C TYR A 68 1.79 -2.49 -10.35
N GLN A 69 2.71 -1.76 -10.98
CA GLN A 69 2.99 -0.38 -10.61
C GLN A 69 1.89 0.51 -11.18
N MET A 70 1.11 1.11 -10.29
CA MET A 70 0.02 2.02 -10.67
C MET A 70 0.50 3.47 -10.62
N THR A 71 0.20 4.21 -11.68
CA THR A 71 0.44 5.65 -11.79
C THR A 71 -0.88 6.35 -12.06
N LEU A 72 -1.20 7.36 -11.24
CA LEU A 72 -2.32 8.26 -11.49
C LEU A 72 -1.82 9.45 -12.30
N GLU A 73 -2.45 9.69 -13.43
CA GLU A 73 -2.16 10.80 -14.32
C GLU A 73 -3.14 11.93 -14.02
N VAL A 74 -2.61 13.11 -13.69
CA VAL A 74 -3.45 14.24 -13.32
C VAL A 74 -3.05 15.51 -14.07
N GLU A 75 -4.00 16.41 -14.20
CA GLU A 75 -3.76 17.82 -14.52
C GLU A 75 -3.93 18.67 -13.25
N ALA A 76 -2.84 19.27 -12.78
CA ALA A 76 -2.85 20.24 -11.70
C ALA A 76 -3.18 21.63 -12.26
N TRP A 77 -4.30 22.20 -11.81
CA TRP A 77 -4.75 23.53 -12.22
C TRP A 77 -4.27 24.59 -11.24
N VAL A 78 -3.69 25.66 -11.78
CA VAL A 78 -3.25 26.84 -11.03
C VAL A 78 -3.67 28.13 -11.74
N THR A 79 -3.89 29.19 -10.99
CA THR A 79 -4.22 30.50 -11.55
C THR A 79 -2.99 31.39 -11.65
N VAL A 80 -2.65 31.81 -12.88
CA VAL A 80 -1.53 32.70 -13.19
C VAL A 80 -2.07 33.95 -13.88
N PHE A 81 -1.89 35.12 -13.26
CA PHE A 81 -2.40 36.40 -13.76
C PHE A 81 -3.90 36.38 -14.12
N GLY A 82 -4.71 35.66 -13.34
CA GLY A 82 -6.16 35.53 -13.55
C GLY A 82 -6.57 34.53 -14.63
N VAL A 83 -5.61 33.77 -15.17
CA VAL A 83 -5.86 32.72 -16.17
C VAL A 83 -5.54 31.36 -15.55
N GLY A 84 -6.48 30.43 -15.62
CA GLY A 84 -6.28 29.04 -15.20
C GLY A 84 -5.38 28.31 -16.19
N VAL A 85 -4.35 27.63 -15.68
CA VAL A 85 -3.38 26.86 -16.47
C VAL A 85 -3.29 25.46 -15.88
N ALA A 86 -3.43 24.45 -16.74
CA ALA A 86 -3.23 23.04 -16.39
C ALA A 86 -1.75 22.65 -16.56
N GLN A 87 -1.22 21.89 -15.61
CA GLN A 87 0.10 21.26 -15.68
C GLN A 87 -0.03 19.75 -15.46
N PRO A 88 0.45 18.90 -16.38
CA PRO A 88 0.43 17.47 -16.19
C PRO A 88 1.37 17.06 -15.05
N TYR A 89 0.90 16.15 -14.21
CA TYR A 89 1.67 15.59 -13.10
C TYR A 89 1.33 14.11 -12.92
N LEU A 90 2.29 13.32 -12.44
CA LEU A 90 2.15 11.89 -12.22
C LEU A 90 2.30 11.57 -10.74
N PHE A 91 1.27 10.98 -10.13
CA PHE A 91 1.39 10.33 -8.83
C PHE A 91 1.72 8.85 -9.06
N ALA A 92 3.02 8.54 -9.05
CA ALA A 92 3.55 7.20 -9.19
C ALA A 92 3.89 6.56 -7.84
N GLY A 93 4.20 5.26 -7.85
CA GLY A 93 4.72 4.53 -6.69
C GLY A 93 3.68 3.72 -5.92
N TYR A 94 2.45 3.62 -6.42
CA TYR A 94 1.46 2.69 -5.89
C TYR A 94 1.72 1.29 -6.44
N ILE A 95 1.51 0.27 -5.59
CA ILE A 95 1.49 -1.13 -6.01
C ILE A 95 0.05 -1.62 -5.91
N LEU A 96 -0.48 -2.12 -7.03
CA LEU A 96 -1.77 -2.79 -7.09
C LEU A 96 -1.50 -4.29 -7.24
N ASP A 97 -1.84 -5.04 -6.20
CA ASP A 97 -1.77 -6.50 -6.18
C ASP A 97 -3.18 -7.07 -6.38
N ILE A 98 -3.39 -7.69 -7.54
CA ILE A 98 -4.63 -8.35 -7.90
C ILE A 98 -4.44 -9.84 -7.71
N VAL A 99 -5.05 -10.39 -6.65
CA VAL A 99 -5.08 -11.83 -6.42
C VAL A 99 -6.11 -12.46 -7.35
N GLY A 100 -5.65 -13.19 -8.36
CA GLY A 100 -6.52 -13.88 -9.34
C GLY A 100 -6.85 -15.32 -8.93
N GLU A 101 -7.86 -15.92 -9.58
CA GLU A 101 -8.01 -17.38 -9.53
C GLU A 101 -6.91 -18.04 -10.38
N SER A 102 -6.03 -18.79 -9.72
CA SER A 102 -5.01 -19.59 -10.42
C SER A 102 -5.70 -20.58 -11.36
N SER A 103 -5.57 -20.38 -12.67
CA SER A 103 -5.92 -21.41 -13.63
C SER A 103 -4.93 -22.58 -13.47
N GLY A 104 -5.49 -23.78 -13.35
CA GLY A 104 -4.83 -24.98 -12.85
C GLY A 104 -3.41 -25.27 -13.37
N ASN A 105 -2.62 -25.82 -12.43
CA ASN A 105 -1.28 -26.39 -12.54
C ASN A 105 -0.09 -25.50 -12.17
N SER A 106 -0.32 -24.60 -11.23
CA SER A 106 0.72 -24.14 -10.30
C SER A 106 0.51 -24.87 -8.97
N THR A 107 1.28 -25.94 -8.71
CA THR A 107 1.66 -26.27 -7.33
C THR A 107 2.67 -25.23 -6.85
N LEU A 108 2.22 -24.00 -6.76
CA LEU A 108 2.71 -23.02 -5.82
C LEU A 108 1.42 -22.49 -5.23
N GLU A 109 0.97 -23.23 -4.21
CA GLU A 109 0.13 -22.70 -3.18
C GLU A 109 0.71 -21.32 -2.88
N GLU A 110 -0.02 -20.27 -3.23
CA GLU A 110 0.09 -19.00 -2.57
C GLU A 110 0.01 -19.37 -1.08
N GLU A 111 1.17 -19.40 -0.40
CA GLU A 111 1.24 -19.68 1.03
C GLU A 111 0.37 -18.61 1.68
N ALA A 112 -0.90 -18.97 1.89
CA ALA A 112 -1.90 -18.16 2.55
C ALA A 112 -1.21 -17.53 3.73
N GLU A 113 -1.10 -16.19 3.73
CA GLU A 113 -0.21 -15.45 4.61
C GLU A 113 -0.28 -16.01 6.04
N LEU A 114 0.69 -16.87 6.39
CA LEU A 114 0.50 -17.85 7.48
C LEU A 114 0.39 -17.15 8.83
N TRP A 115 0.79 -15.88 8.91
CA TRP A 115 0.77 -15.10 10.12
C TRP A 115 0.32 -13.65 9.94
N SER A 116 -0.29 -13.13 10.99
CA SER A 116 -0.77 -11.75 11.11
C SER A 116 -0.14 -11.05 12.30
N VAL A 117 -0.12 -9.71 12.27
CA VAL A 117 0.33 -8.88 13.39
C VAL A 117 -0.63 -7.73 13.65
N PHE A 118 -1.02 -7.55 14.92
CA PHE A 118 -1.96 -6.52 15.34
C PHE A 118 -1.75 -6.10 16.81
N PRO A 119 -2.22 -4.93 17.25
CA PRO A 119 -2.82 -3.87 16.43
C PRO A 119 -1.77 -3.18 15.56
N ASN A 120 -2.23 -2.55 14.47
CA ASN A 120 -1.42 -1.66 13.65
C ASN A 120 -2.31 -0.45 13.27
N PRO A 121 -2.09 0.76 13.81
CA PRO A 121 -0.95 1.17 14.64
C PRO A 121 -0.92 0.50 16.03
N ALA A 122 0.28 0.25 16.56
CA ALA A 122 0.50 -0.32 17.88
C ALA A 122 0.97 0.73 18.88
N ASP A 123 0.55 0.60 20.13
CA ASP A 123 0.99 1.43 21.24
C ASP A 123 1.94 0.60 22.12
N GLU A 124 1.41 -0.14 23.10
CA GLU A 124 2.24 -0.81 24.10
C GLU A 124 2.81 -2.18 23.67
N SER A 125 2.10 -2.87 22.78
CA SER A 125 2.50 -4.21 22.31
C SER A 125 1.86 -4.56 20.98
N VAL A 126 2.50 -5.48 20.25
CA VAL A 126 1.89 -6.20 19.12
C VAL A 126 1.76 -7.69 19.44
N MET A 127 0.72 -8.30 18.91
CA MET A 127 0.50 -9.74 18.89
C MET A 127 0.70 -10.25 17.49
N ILE A 128 1.61 -11.21 17.36
CA ILE A 128 1.81 -12.01 16.15
C ILE A 128 1.01 -13.31 16.34
N GLN A 129 0.21 -13.70 15.36
CA GLN A 129 -0.57 -14.94 15.38
C GLN A 129 -0.33 -15.75 14.12
N GLY A 130 -0.45 -17.07 14.21
CA GLY A 130 -0.31 -17.99 13.07
C GLY A 130 1.13 -18.47 12.82
N LEU A 131 2.03 -18.31 13.79
CA LEU A 131 3.40 -18.80 13.65
C LEU A 131 3.44 -20.33 13.63
N THR A 132 4.28 -20.87 12.74
CA THR A 132 4.66 -22.28 12.75
C THR A 132 5.74 -22.55 13.79
N SER A 133 5.89 -23.81 14.22
CA SER A 133 6.93 -24.21 15.15
C SER A 133 8.32 -23.86 14.58
N ASN A 134 9.20 -23.29 15.42
CA ASN A 134 10.58 -22.86 15.10
C ASN A 134 10.72 -21.53 14.33
N ALA A 135 9.69 -20.68 14.33
CA ALA A 135 9.81 -19.33 13.78
C ALA A 135 10.82 -18.47 14.57
N ARG A 136 11.78 -17.86 13.87
CA ARG A 136 12.66 -16.80 14.38
C ARG A 136 12.08 -15.45 13.99
N ILE A 137 11.92 -14.56 14.97
CA ILE A 137 11.39 -13.21 14.74
C ILE A 137 12.50 -12.20 14.98
N GLN A 138 12.64 -11.25 14.06
CA GLN A 138 13.52 -10.10 14.17
C GLN A 138 12.71 -8.83 13.93
N ALA A 139 13.09 -7.74 14.58
CA ALA A 139 12.46 -6.43 14.40
C ALA A 139 13.52 -5.43 13.95
N PHE A 140 13.17 -4.59 12.97
CA PHE A 140 14.05 -3.55 12.44
C PHE A 140 13.33 -2.21 12.41
N ASP A 141 14.06 -1.13 12.69
CA ASP A 141 13.56 0.22 12.42
C ASP A 141 13.69 0.58 10.93
N ILE A 142 13.21 1.76 10.55
CA ILE A 142 13.26 2.23 9.15
C ILE A 142 14.69 2.42 8.62
N ALA A 143 15.69 2.54 9.49
CA ALA A 143 17.09 2.63 9.13
C ALA A 143 17.76 1.25 9.01
N GLY A 144 17.02 0.16 9.23
CA GLY A 144 17.52 -1.21 9.19
C GLY A 144 18.27 -1.62 10.45
N LYS A 145 18.18 -0.85 11.55
CA LYS A 145 18.78 -1.24 12.82
C LYS A 145 17.92 -2.29 13.50
N GLU A 146 18.53 -3.43 13.83
CA GLU A 146 17.85 -4.50 14.56
C GLU A 146 17.52 -4.07 16.00
N LEU A 147 16.27 -4.27 16.41
CA LEU A 147 15.81 -4.09 17.78
C LEU A 147 15.95 -5.41 18.53
N THR A 148 16.51 -5.31 19.74
CA THR A 148 16.63 -6.47 20.62
C THR A 148 15.25 -6.89 21.11
N LEU A 149 14.83 -8.09 20.73
CA LEU A 149 13.65 -8.74 21.28
C LEU A 149 14.08 -9.62 22.47
N PRO A 150 13.33 -9.63 23.58
CA PRO A 150 13.70 -10.40 24.78
C PRO A 150 13.59 -11.92 24.61
N ILE A 151 13.14 -12.43 23.45
CA ILE A 151 12.88 -13.85 23.20
C ILE A 151 13.25 -14.18 21.75
N ASN A 152 14.14 -15.15 21.55
CA ASN A 152 14.69 -15.49 20.23
C ASN A 152 13.96 -16.65 19.53
N ASN A 153 13.29 -17.54 20.28
CA ASN A 153 12.66 -18.76 19.76
C ASN A 153 11.23 -18.89 20.29
N PHE A 154 10.24 -18.86 19.40
CA PHE A 154 8.85 -19.04 19.76
C PHE A 154 8.38 -20.44 19.36
N SER A 155 7.89 -21.20 20.34
CA SER A 155 7.24 -22.50 20.11
C SER A 155 5.71 -22.38 20.15
N SER A 156 5.18 -21.16 20.30
CA SER A 156 3.77 -20.86 20.34
C SER A 156 3.31 -20.27 19.02
N SER A 157 2.10 -20.63 18.60
CA SER A 157 1.43 -20.05 17.43
C SER A 157 1.22 -18.54 17.56
N ASN A 158 1.18 -18.04 18.80
CA ASN A 158 0.95 -16.64 19.12
C ASN A 158 2.07 -16.09 19.99
N VAL A 159 2.49 -14.86 19.70
CA VAL A 159 3.64 -14.19 20.32
C VAL A 159 3.29 -12.74 20.60
N SER A 160 3.56 -12.26 21.81
CA SER A 160 3.44 -10.84 22.12
C SER A 160 4.82 -10.19 22.19
N ILE A 161 4.99 -9.08 21.46
CA ILE A 161 6.17 -8.24 21.50
C ILE A 161 5.80 -6.94 22.20
N ASN A 162 6.55 -6.59 23.23
CA ASN A 162 6.42 -5.30 23.90
C ASN A 162 7.07 -4.20 23.04
N THR A 163 6.30 -3.16 22.74
CA THR A 163 6.72 -2.02 21.91
C THR A 163 6.79 -0.70 22.70
N ARG A 164 6.54 -0.70 24.01
CA ARG A 164 6.59 0.51 24.87
C ARG A 164 7.93 1.24 24.84
N GLY A 165 9.02 0.52 24.57
CA GLY A 165 10.37 1.09 24.47
C GLY A 165 10.75 1.56 23.06
N TRP A 166 9.86 1.39 22.08
CA TRP A 166 10.12 1.77 20.69
C TRP A 166 9.70 3.23 20.49
N SER A 167 10.30 3.92 19.53
CA SER A 167 9.91 5.30 19.22
C SER A 167 8.72 5.29 18.26
N ASN A 168 7.91 6.36 18.25
CA ASN A 168 6.88 6.52 17.24
C ASN A 168 7.50 6.47 15.83
N GLY A 169 6.99 5.61 14.96
CA GLY A 169 7.60 5.38 13.65
C GLY A 169 7.26 4.04 13.02
N LEU A 170 7.89 3.78 11.87
CA LEU A 170 7.67 2.59 11.06
C LEU A 170 8.73 1.52 11.36
N TYR A 171 8.28 0.28 11.47
CA TYR A 171 9.13 -0.87 11.78
C TYR A 171 8.78 -2.07 10.90
N PHE A 172 9.75 -2.97 10.76
CA PHE A 172 9.62 -4.20 10.00
C PHE A 172 9.84 -5.41 10.92
N LEU A 173 8.86 -6.30 10.95
CA LEU A 173 8.96 -7.61 11.59
C LEU A 173 9.30 -8.65 10.53
N VAL A 174 10.44 -9.31 10.70
CA VAL A 174 10.93 -10.37 9.82
C VAL A 174 10.75 -11.69 10.56
N VAL A 175 9.95 -12.59 9.99
CA VAL A 175 9.70 -13.94 10.51
C VAL A 175 10.36 -14.94 9.57
N SER A 176 11.36 -15.66 10.07
CA SER A 176 12.06 -16.73 9.35
C SER A 176 11.60 -18.09 9.86
N THR A 177 11.11 -18.94 8.98
CA THR A 177 10.71 -20.33 9.22
C THR A 177 11.54 -21.26 8.35
N ASP A 178 11.35 -22.58 8.50
CA ASP A 178 11.95 -23.56 7.59
C ASP A 178 11.39 -23.46 6.16
N SER A 179 10.19 -22.86 5.97
CA SER A 179 9.55 -22.66 4.67
C SER A 179 9.96 -21.37 3.97
N GLY A 180 10.45 -20.36 4.71
CA GLY A 180 10.90 -19.11 4.10
C GLY A 180 11.04 -17.94 5.05
N VAL A 181 11.20 -16.75 4.49
CA VAL A 181 11.29 -15.49 5.24
C VAL A 181 10.15 -14.58 4.82
N ASN A 182 9.32 -14.18 5.78
CA ASN A 182 8.18 -13.30 5.58
C ASN A 182 8.37 -11.99 6.36
N THR A 183 7.96 -10.85 5.79
CA THR A 183 8.14 -9.53 6.41
C THR A 183 6.80 -8.80 6.56
N ARG A 184 6.56 -8.19 7.72
CA ARG A 184 5.41 -7.30 7.96
C ARG A 184 5.85 -5.91 8.40
N ARG A 185 5.14 -4.91 7.89
CA ARG A 185 5.32 -3.51 8.27
C ARG A 185 4.33 -3.15 9.38
N ILE A 186 4.82 -2.56 10.47
CA ILE A 186 3.99 -2.07 11.57
C ILE A 186 4.31 -0.60 11.88
N LEU A 187 3.30 0.13 12.33
CA LEU A 187 3.40 1.53 12.75
C LEU A 187 3.26 1.59 14.27
N ILE A 188 4.24 2.19 14.96
CA ILE A 188 4.19 2.45 16.40
C ILE A 188 3.70 3.88 16.65
N ARG A 189 2.72 4.03 17.54
CA ARG A 189 2.14 5.30 17.99
C ARG A 189 1.66 5.23 19.45
N HIS A 190 2.46 5.79 20.36
CA HIS A 190 2.10 6.10 21.75
C HIS A 190 1.30 7.41 21.88
#